data_AF-E5VJB2-F1
#
_entry.id   AF-E5VJB2-F1
#
_cell.length_a   1.000
_cell.length_b   1.000
_cell.length_c   1.000
_cell.angle_alpha   90.00
_cell.angle_beta   90.00
_cell.angle_gamma   90.00
#
_symmetry.space_group_name_H-M   'P 1'
#
loop_
_entity.id
_entity.type
_entity.pdbx_description
1 polymer ?
#
loop_
_entity_poly.entity_id
_entity_poly.type
_entity_poly.pdbx_seq_one_letter_code
_entity_poly.pdbx_strand_id
1 'polypeptide(L)'
;MFYMIFPFFCYLISNRNRAWGTFIISMIFNVICRIYFFDNNHVISGFDVRGNIIYSAMFFMLGGILFLYKNSIYEFCQKKKILIALLTVIIAGIYFYQGKSEPFIMLVLFGLLLIYSIASPNNTGKILSNKFTKFIGNISLEIYLCHMVFYRMIEKVHMNHLFGNKILSYIVTVIMTLACAIIFSCVVKYLLEKMMQKKL
;
A
#
# COMPACT_ATOMS: atom_id res chain seq x y z
N MET A 1 0.45 14.55 4.20
CA MET A 1 0.13 14.17 5.59
C MET A 1 0.97 12.98 6.05
N PHE A 2 0.92 11.83 5.36
CA PHE A 2 1.63 10.61 5.74
C PHE A 2 3.13 10.78 6.04
N TYR A 3 3.87 11.51 5.20
CA TYR A 3 5.33 11.69 5.36
C TYR A 3 5.76 12.39 6.65
N MET A 4 4.95 13.32 7.16
CA MET A 4 5.26 14.01 8.42
C MET A 4 5.09 13.08 9.63
N ILE A 5 4.18 12.11 9.53
CA ILE A 5 3.87 11.16 10.62
C ILE A 5 4.74 9.90 10.52
N PHE A 6 5.34 9.63 9.35
CA PHE A 6 6.15 8.45 9.10
C PHE A 6 7.26 8.20 10.14
N PRO A 7 8.06 9.20 10.59
CA PRO A 7 9.07 8.98 11.63
C PRO A 7 8.47 8.49 12.95
N PHE A 8 7.28 8.97 13.32
CA PHE A 8 6.56 8.53 14.51
C PHE A 8 6.10 7.08 14.37
N PHE A 9 5.59 6.70 13.20
CA PHE A 9 5.24 5.30 12.96
C PHE A 9 6.45 4.37 13.04
N CYS A 10 7.60 4.77 12.47
CA CYS A 10 8.85 4.03 12.60
C CYS A 10 9.25 3.86 14.07
N TYR A 11 9.15 4.94 14.86
CA TYR A 11 9.36 4.87 16.29
C TYR A 11 8.38 3.87 16.93
N LEU A 12 7.07 3.98 16.69
CA LEU A 12 6.07 3.07 17.28
C LEU A 12 6.35 1.59 16.97
N ILE A 13 6.74 1.27 15.74
CA ILE A 13 7.04 -0.10 15.27
C ILE A 13 8.40 -0.63 15.79
N SER A 14 9.31 0.26 16.21
CA SER A 14 10.67 -0.12 16.62
C SER A 14 10.72 -1.11 17.80
N ASN A 15 9.68 -1.20 18.62
CA ASN A 15 9.61 -2.16 19.72
C ASN A 15 8.39 -3.06 19.57
N ARG A 16 8.57 -4.36 19.77
CA ARG A 16 7.56 -5.40 19.55
C ARG A 16 6.30 -5.18 20.38
N ASN A 17 6.45 -4.89 21.67
CA ASN A 17 5.31 -4.67 22.56
C ASN A 17 4.56 -3.38 22.20
N ARG A 18 5.30 -2.33 21.80
CA ARG A 18 4.72 -1.06 21.36
C ARG A 18 3.97 -1.21 20.04
N ALA A 19 4.53 -1.95 19.09
CA ALA A 19 3.91 -2.19 17.79
C ALA A 19 2.53 -2.86 17.93
N TRP A 20 2.41 -3.90 18.77
CA TRP A 20 1.13 -4.55 19.06
C TRP A 20 0.14 -3.63 19.76
N GLY A 21 0.58 -2.88 20.78
CA GLY A 21 -0.28 -1.90 21.45
C GLY A 21 -0.83 -0.84 20.49
N THR A 22 0.04 -0.26 19.65
CA THR A 22 -0.35 0.73 18.64
C THR A 22 -1.27 0.14 17.56
N PHE A 23 -1.08 -1.12 17.19
CA PHE A 23 -1.96 -1.78 16.22
C PHE A 23 -3.38 -1.98 16.74
N ILE A 24 -3.53 -2.42 18.01
CA ILE A 24 -4.84 -2.55 18.66
C ILE A 24 -5.52 -1.18 18.75
N ILE A 25 -4.79 -0.15 19.18
CA ILE A 25 -5.29 1.22 19.23
C ILE A 25 -5.74 1.70 17.83
N SER A 26 -4.98 1.38 16.78
CA SER A 26 -5.33 1.75 15.40
C SER A 26 -6.61 1.05 14.91
N MET A 27 -6.87 -0.20 15.32
CA MET A 27 -8.15 -0.86 15.03
C MET A 27 -9.31 -0.20 15.75
N ILE A 28 -9.14 0.15 17.03
CA ILE A 28 -10.17 0.86 17.81
C ILE A 28 -10.50 2.18 17.13
N PHE A 29 -9.49 2.95 16.71
CA PHE A 29 -9.70 4.18 15.96
C PHE A 29 -10.41 3.95 14.63
N ASN A 30 -10.10 2.88 13.90
CA ASN A 30 -10.83 2.54 12.68
C ASN A 30 -12.34 2.35 12.95
N VAL A 31 -12.69 1.61 14.01
CA VAL A 31 -14.08 1.38 14.42
C VAL A 31 -14.77 2.67 14.84
N ILE A 32 -14.11 3.47 15.69
CA ILE A 32 -14.65 4.76 16.14
C ILE A 32 -14.87 5.70 14.95
N CYS A 33 -13.92 5.75 14.00
CA CYS A 33 -14.08 6.53 12.79
C CYS A 33 -15.33 6.11 12.00
N ARG A 34 -15.56 4.80 11.85
CA ARG A 34 -16.72 4.28 11.11
C ARG A 34 -18.06 4.57 11.81
N ILE A 35 -18.14 4.37 13.12
CA ILE A 35 -19.40 4.45 13.87
C ILE A 35 -19.77 5.91 14.16
N TYR A 36 -18.79 6.74 14.52
CA TYR A 36 -19.04 8.06 15.07
C TYR A 36 -18.72 9.17 14.07
N PHE A 37 -17.54 9.11 13.44
CA PHE A 37 -17.05 10.22 12.62
C PHE A 37 -17.49 10.17 11.18
N PHE A 38 -17.85 9.00 10.63
CA PHE A 38 -18.27 8.82 9.24
C PHE A 38 -19.79 8.68 9.07
N ASP A 39 -20.55 9.11 10.07
CA ASP A 39 -21.99 9.21 9.98
C ASP A 39 -22.42 10.41 9.11
N ASN A 40 -23.60 10.32 8.50
CA ASN A 40 -24.17 11.33 7.60
C ASN A 40 -24.34 12.70 8.29
N ASN A 41 -24.35 12.72 9.63
CA ASN A 41 -24.46 13.94 10.44
C ASN A 41 -23.13 14.71 10.57
N HIS A 42 -21.99 14.03 10.41
CA HIS A 42 -20.66 14.61 10.65
C HIS A 42 -19.83 14.80 9.37
N VAL A 43 -20.29 14.26 8.24
CA VAL A 43 -19.52 14.19 7.01
C VAL A 43 -20.31 14.68 5.81
N ILE A 44 -19.70 15.57 5.04
CA ILE A 44 -20.26 16.13 3.81
C ILE A 44 -20.36 15.05 2.74
N SER A 45 -21.42 15.08 1.93
CA SER A 45 -21.59 14.20 0.77
C SER A 45 -20.36 14.27 -0.14
N GLY A 46 -19.65 13.14 -0.29
CA GLY A 46 -18.43 13.04 -1.10
C GLY A 46 -17.11 12.94 -0.34
N PHE A 47 -17.13 12.81 0.99
CA PHE A 47 -15.90 12.59 1.77
C PHE A 47 -15.23 11.25 1.46
N ASP A 48 -13.95 11.30 1.14
CA ASP A 48 -13.13 10.11 0.98
C ASP A 48 -12.68 9.58 2.35
N VAL A 49 -13.40 8.57 2.83
CA VAL A 49 -13.11 7.79 4.04
C VAL A 49 -11.65 7.32 4.09
N ARG A 50 -11.06 6.94 2.94
CA ARG A 50 -9.71 6.38 2.87
C ARG A 50 -8.61 7.43 2.90
N GLY A 51 -8.94 8.69 2.59
CA GLY A 51 -8.04 9.83 2.73
C GLY A 51 -7.68 10.14 4.18
N ASN A 52 -8.46 9.65 5.15
CA ASN A 52 -8.16 9.82 6.56
C ASN A 52 -7.06 8.85 7.01
N ILE A 53 -5.90 9.40 7.41
CA ILE A 53 -4.76 8.61 7.86
C ILE A 53 -5.06 7.80 9.12
N ILE A 54 -5.96 8.26 9.99
CA ILE A 54 -6.32 7.57 11.24
C ILE A 54 -7.10 6.29 10.91
N TYR A 55 -8.04 6.39 9.97
CA TYR A 55 -8.77 5.23 9.45
C TYR A 55 -7.81 4.22 8.81
N SER A 56 -6.86 4.71 8.00
CA SER A 56 -5.91 3.87 7.26
C SER A 56 -4.72 3.38 8.10
N ALA A 57 -4.52 3.89 9.31
CA ALA A 57 -3.37 3.59 10.16
C ALA A 57 -3.23 2.11 10.50
N MET A 58 -4.36 1.39 10.66
CA MET A 58 -4.33 -0.04 10.95
C MET A 58 -3.65 -0.86 9.86
N PHE A 59 -3.82 -0.50 8.57
CA PHE A 59 -3.18 -1.19 7.45
C PHE A 59 -1.67 -0.95 7.46
N PHE A 60 -1.25 0.28 7.76
CA PHE A 60 0.15 0.63 7.87
C PHE A 60 0.82 -0.11 9.04
N MET A 61 0.18 -0.13 10.21
CA MET A 61 0.68 -0.83 11.39
C MET A 61 0.79 -2.34 11.18
N LEU A 62 -0.17 -2.96 10.47
CA LEU A 62 -0.08 -4.37 10.10
C LEU A 62 1.17 -4.65 9.27
N GLY A 63 1.42 -3.85 8.22
CA GLY A 63 2.63 -3.97 7.41
C GLY A 63 3.92 -3.83 8.24
N GLY A 64 3.92 -2.89 9.19
CA GLY A 64 5.01 -2.71 10.15
C GLY A 64 5.27 -3.93 11.04
N ILE A 65 4.21 -4.52 11.60
CA ILE A 65 4.32 -5.75 12.41
C ILE A 65 4.84 -6.90 11.54
N LEU A 66 4.29 -7.11 10.35
CA LEU A 66 4.75 -8.17 9.46
C LEU A 66 6.23 -8.01 9.09
N PHE A 67 6.69 -6.77 8.89
CA PHE A 67 8.11 -6.50 8.68
C PHE A 67 8.97 -6.81 9.91
N LEU A 68 8.52 -6.47 11.12
CA LEU A 68 9.22 -6.75 12.38
C LEU A 68 9.42 -8.26 12.62
N TYR A 69 8.45 -9.08 12.21
CA TYR A 69 8.47 -10.53 12.36
C TYR A 69 8.88 -11.28 11.09
N LYS A 70 9.41 -10.59 10.06
CA LYS A 70 9.67 -11.17 8.73
C LYS A 70 10.49 -12.46 8.76
N ASN A 71 11.50 -12.57 9.64
CA ASN A 71 12.35 -13.75 9.73
C ASN A 71 11.58 -14.96 10.28
N SER A 72 10.84 -14.78 11.38
CA SER A 72 9.99 -15.83 11.96
C SER A 72 8.86 -16.25 11.01
N ILE A 73 8.26 -15.28 10.32
CA ILE A 73 7.23 -15.54 9.30
C ILE A 73 7.84 -16.34 8.15
N TYR A 74 9.04 -15.99 7.69
CA TYR A 74 9.72 -16.68 6.61
C TYR A 74 9.96 -18.17 6.93
N GLU A 75 10.47 -18.48 8.12
CA GLU A 75 10.68 -19.87 8.57
C GLU A 75 9.37 -20.68 8.63
N PHE A 76 8.30 -20.06 9.12
CA PHE A 76 6.98 -20.69 9.17
C PHE A 76 6.41 -20.92 7.76
N CYS A 77 6.51 -19.92 6.90
CA CYS A 77 5.97 -19.98 5.55
C CYS A 77 6.72 -20.98 4.68
N GLN A 78 8.03 -21.14 4.86
CA GLN A 78 8.84 -22.12 4.13
C GLN A 78 8.26 -23.54 4.26
N LYS A 79 7.73 -23.90 5.43
CA LYS A 79 7.14 -25.22 5.70
C LYS A 79 5.72 -25.37 5.15
N LYS A 80 4.97 -24.28 4.94
CA LYS A 80 3.53 -24.30 4.62
C LYS A 80 3.13 -23.38 3.44
N LYS A 81 4.00 -23.18 2.45
CA LYS A 81 3.77 -22.24 1.33
C LYS A 81 2.44 -22.46 0.60
N ILE A 82 2.11 -23.72 0.30
CA ILE A 82 0.89 -24.09 -0.43
C ILE A 82 -0.36 -23.74 0.37
N LEU A 83 -0.35 -23.99 1.68
CA LEU A 83 -1.48 -23.68 2.57
C LEU A 83 -1.75 -22.17 2.61
N ILE A 84 -0.69 -21.35 2.71
CA ILE A 84 -0.81 -19.89 2.75
C ILE A 84 -1.30 -19.34 1.41
N ALA A 85 -0.79 -19.88 0.29
CA ALA A 85 -1.25 -19.51 -1.03
C ALA A 85 -2.75 -19.82 -1.21
N LEU A 86 -3.19 -21.03 -0.84
CA LEU A 86 -4.58 -21.46 -0.92
C LEU A 86 -5.49 -20.58 -0.04
N LEU A 87 -5.06 -20.29 1.20
CA LEU A 87 -5.79 -19.41 2.11
C LEU A 87 -5.91 -17.98 1.56
N THR A 88 -4.85 -17.47 0.93
CA THR A 88 -4.86 -16.15 0.27
C THR A 88 -5.87 -16.11 -0.88
N VAL A 89 -5.93 -17.16 -1.71
CA VAL A 89 -6.90 -17.26 -2.82
C VAL A 89 -8.34 -17.33 -2.32
N ILE A 90 -8.61 -18.10 -1.26
CA ILE A 90 -9.95 -18.18 -0.66
C ILE A 90 -10.40 -16.80 -0.17
N ILE A 91 -9.55 -16.09 0.57
CA ILE A 91 -9.90 -14.79 1.13
C ILE A 91 -10.03 -13.73 0.02
N ALA A 92 -9.23 -13.81 -1.03
CA ALA A 92 -9.43 -12.99 -2.22
C ALA A 92 -10.80 -13.27 -2.87
N GLY A 93 -11.20 -14.53 -2.98
CA GLY A 93 -12.53 -14.92 -3.48
C GLY A 93 -13.66 -14.34 -2.64
N ILE A 94 -13.57 -14.42 -1.31
CA ILE A 94 -14.56 -13.82 -0.39
C ILE A 94 -14.64 -12.31 -0.57
N TYR A 95 -13.47 -11.65 -0.69
CA TYR A 95 -13.39 -10.20 -0.90
C TYR A 95 -14.10 -9.78 -2.20
N PHE A 96 -13.86 -10.48 -3.31
CA PHE A 96 -14.53 -10.19 -4.59
C PHE A 96 -16.01 -10.54 -4.57
N TYR A 97 -16.41 -11.60 -3.83
CA TYR A 97 -17.81 -12.02 -3.74
C TYR A 97 -18.67 -11.06 -2.91
N GLN A 98 -18.19 -10.60 -1.75
CA GLN A 98 -18.98 -9.70 -0.91
C GLN A 98 -19.22 -8.35 -1.57
N GLY A 99 -18.30 -7.87 -2.42
CA GLY A 99 -18.38 -6.57 -3.10
C GLY A 99 -18.35 -5.35 -2.17
N LYS A 100 -18.61 -5.54 -0.88
CA LYS A 100 -18.48 -4.56 0.19
C LYS A 100 -17.04 -4.57 0.68
N SER A 101 -16.41 -3.40 0.59
CA SER A 101 -15.04 -3.15 1.01
C SER A 101 -14.90 -3.10 2.53
N GLU A 102 -15.24 -4.19 3.22
CA GLU A 102 -15.12 -4.26 4.67
C GLU A 102 -13.64 -4.16 5.08
N PRO A 103 -13.26 -3.15 5.89
CA PRO A 103 -11.86 -2.86 6.18
C PRO A 103 -11.10 -4.03 6.81
N PHE A 104 -11.78 -4.85 7.61
CA PHE A 104 -11.15 -6.02 8.25
C PHE A 104 -10.84 -7.14 7.26
N ILE A 105 -11.70 -7.36 6.25
CA ILE A 105 -11.43 -8.34 5.19
C ILE A 105 -10.25 -7.88 4.34
N MET A 106 -10.21 -6.58 4.00
CA MET A 106 -9.05 -5.98 3.35
C MET A 106 -7.78 -6.15 4.17
N LEU A 107 -7.86 -5.94 5.49
CA LEU A 107 -6.72 -6.02 6.39
C LEU A 107 -6.12 -7.43 6.37
N VAL A 108 -6.97 -8.46 6.46
CA VAL A 108 -6.55 -9.87 6.38
C VAL A 108 -6.00 -10.20 4.99
N LEU A 109 -6.69 -9.79 3.92
CA LEU A 109 -6.26 -10.05 2.54
C LEU A 109 -4.87 -9.45 2.25
N PHE A 110 -4.67 -8.17 2.52
CA PHE A 110 -3.39 -7.51 2.30
C PHE A 110 -2.30 -8.03 3.25
N GLY A 111 -2.66 -8.38 4.48
CA GLY A 111 -1.76 -9.07 5.40
C GLY A 111 -1.24 -10.39 4.85
N LEU A 112 -2.14 -11.22 4.29
CA LEU A 112 -1.77 -12.49 3.68
C LEU A 112 -0.96 -12.33 2.41
N LEU A 113 -1.28 -11.35 1.56
CA LEU A 113 -0.49 -11.03 0.38
C LEU A 113 0.95 -10.60 0.76
N LEU A 114 1.11 -9.84 1.85
CA LEU A 114 2.42 -9.47 2.38
C LEU A 114 3.17 -10.68 2.95
N ILE A 115 2.49 -11.54 3.72
CA ILE A 115 3.07 -12.80 4.22
C ILE A 115 3.53 -13.68 3.05
N TYR A 116 2.70 -13.83 2.02
CA TYR A 116 3.02 -14.56 0.80
C TYR A 116 4.24 -13.96 0.07
N SER A 117 4.33 -12.62 0.04
CA SER A 117 5.49 -11.92 -0.53
C SER A 117 6.78 -12.18 0.26
N ILE A 118 6.72 -12.15 1.60
CA ILE A 118 7.85 -12.46 2.49
C ILE A 118 8.27 -13.93 2.35
N ALA A 119 7.33 -14.85 2.15
CA ALA A 119 7.57 -16.27 1.97
C ALA A 119 8.35 -16.64 0.69
N SER A 120 8.50 -15.70 -0.25
CA SER A 120 9.06 -15.93 -1.59
C SER A 120 10.33 -15.14 -1.94
N PRO A 121 11.43 -15.19 -1.14
CA PRO A 121 12.67 -14.50 -1.48
C PRO A 121 13.56 -15.28 -2.47
N ASN A 122 13.50 -16.62 -2.46
CA ASN A 122 14.50 -17.50 -3.08
C ASN A 122 14.18 -17.92 -4.53
N ASN A 123 13.92 -16.98 -5.44
CA ASN A 123 13.77 -17.22 -6.91
C ASN A 123 12.78 -18.36 -7.33
N THR A 124 12.02 -18.91 -6.39
CA THR A 124 11.15 -20.08 -6.60
C THR A 124 9.71 -19.67 -6.85
N GLY A 125 9.30 -18.48 -6.38
CA GLY A 125 8.05 -17.85 -6.78
C GLY A 125 8.23 -16.98 -8.02
N LYS A 126 8.16 -17.58 -9.21
CA LYS A 126 8.22 -16.90 -10.52
C LYS A 126 7.17 -15.81 -10.73
N ILE A 127 6.13 -15.72 -9.91
CA ILE A 127 5.02 -14.77 -10.12
C ILE A 127 5.32 -13.43 -9.43
N LEU A 128 5.76 -13.44 -8.16
CA LEU A 128 5.97 -12.22 -7.37
C LEU A 128 7.43 -11.73 -7.33
N SER A 129 8.42 -12.61 -7.48
CA SER A 129 9.85 -12.28 -7.31
C SER A 129 10.59 -11.97 -8.64
N ASN A 130 9.90 -11.34 -9.59
CA ASN A 130 10.45 -11.05 -10.91
C ASN A 130 11.42 -9.85 -10.93
N LYS A 131 12.29 -9.80 -11.95
CA LYS A 131 13.20 -8.66 -12.18
C LYS A 131 12.43 -7.33 -12.21
N PHE A 132 11.24 -7.33 -12.82
CA PHE A 132 10.35 -6.17 -12.87
C PHE A 132 9.86 -5.74 -11.48
N THR A 133 9.41 -6.67 -10.65
CA THR A 133 8.98 -6.36 -9.27
C THR A 133 10.13 -5.82 -8.43
N LYS A 134 11.34 -6.37 -8.58
CA LYS A 134 12.54 -5.84 -7.91
C LYS A 134 12.90 -4.44 -8.39
N PHE A 135 12.78 -4.18 -9.68
CA PHE A 135 12.99 -2.85 -10.26
C PHE A 135 11.99 -1.83 -9.71
N ILE A 136 10.69 -2.12 -9.78
CA ILE A 136 9.66 -1.23 -9.22
C ILE A 136 9.83 -1.07 -7.70
N GLY A 137 10.14 -2.14 -6.97
CA GLY A 137 10.38 -2.09 -5.53
C GLY A 137 11.50 -1.11 -5.15
N ASN A 138 12.57 -1.08 -5.94
CA ASN A 138 13.71 -0.17 -5.72
C ASN A 138 13.39 1.30 -6.02
N ILE A 139 12.26 1.60 -6.68
CA ILE A 139 11.82 2.95 -7.07
C ILE A 139 10.45 3.27 -6.40
N SER A 140 9.99 2.41 -5.51
CA SER A 140 8.62 2.45 -4.97
C SER A 140 8.36 3.67 -4.10
N LEU A 141 9.37 4.13 -3.35
CA LEU A 141 9.26 5.30 -2.49
C LEU A 141 9.14 6.58 -3.32
N GLU A 142 9.93 6.70 -4.38
CA GLU A 142 9.91 7.83 -5.30
C GLU A 142 8.58 7.90 -6.06
N ILE A 143 8.11 6.76 -6.59
CA ILE A 143 6.80 6.65 -7.25
C ILE A 143 5.68 7.08 -6.30
N TYR A 144 5.72 6.60 -5.05
CA TYR A 144 4.74 6.96 -4.01
C TYR A 144 4.73 8.48 -3.72
N LEU A 145 5.90 9.14 -3.74
CA LEU A 145 6.03 10.59 -3.54
C LEU A 145 5.46 11.40 -4.71
N CYS A 146 5.75 11.01 -5.95
CA CYS A 146 5.44 11.84 -7.11
C CYS A 146 4.08 11.56 -7.76
N HIS A 147 3.48 10.37 -7.59
CA HIS A 147 2.27 9.99 -8.33
C HIS A 147 1.10 10.97 -8.14
N MET A 148 0.87 11.47 -6.93
CA MET A 148 -0.20 12.45 -6.66
C MET A 148 0.03 13.79 -7.35
N VAL A 149 1.28 14.20 -7.54
CA VAL A 149 1.63 15.43 -8.28
C VAL A 149 1.30 15.26 -9.76
N PHE A 150 1.71 14.13 -10.35
CA PHE A 150 1.41 13.83 -11.75
C PHE A 150 -0.08 13.62 -11.99
N TYR A 151 -0.79 12.96 -11.08
CA TYR A 151 -2.24 12.84 -11.14
C TYR A 151 -2.91 14.22 -11.21
N ARG A 152 -2.52 15.15 -10.33
CA ARG A 152 -3.06 16.53 -10.34
C ARG A 152 -2.70 17.29 -11.61
N MET A 153 -1.53 17.05 -12.20
CA MET A 153 -1.18 17.64 -13.49
C MET A 153 -2.10 17.12 -14.60
N ILE A 154 -2.31 15.80 -14.69
CA ILE A 154 -3.18 15.17 -15.68
C ILE A 154 -4.64 15.64 -15.51
N GLU A 155 -5.09 15.75 -14.26
CA GLU A 155 -6.42 16.26 -13.90
C GLU A 155 -6.62 17.71 -14.36
N LYS A 156 -5.64 18.60 -14.14
CA LYS A 156 -5.71 20.00 -14.58
C LYS A 156 -5.76 20.16 -16.10
N VAL A 157 -5.12 19.26 -16.84
CA VAL A 157 -5.17 19.24 -18.31
C VAL A 157 -6.52 18.69 -18.84
N HIS A 158 -7.45 18.35 -17.95
CA HIS A 158 -8.80 17.84 -18.27
C HIS A 158 -8.78 16.55 -19.12
N MET A 159 -7.66 15.83 -19.17
CA MET A 159 -7.56 14.56 -19.90
C MET A 159 -8.45 13.46 -19.29
N ASN A 160 -8.90 13.64 -18.04
CA ASN A 160 -9.83 12.75 -17.34
C ASN A 160 -11.26 12.76 -17.94
N HIS A 161 -11.57 13.63 -18.89
CA HIS A 161 -12.88 13.66 -19.56
C HIS A 161 -12.82 13.52 -21.08
N LEU A 162 -11.62 13.37 -21.67
CA LEU A 162 -11.47 13.26 -23.13
C LEU A 162 -12.19 12.02 -23.72
N PHE A 163 -12.36 10.98 -22.92
CA PHE A 163 -13.09 9.79 -23.31
C PHE A 163 -14.45 9.78 -22.59
N GLY A 164 -15.55 9.85 -23.34
CA GLY A 164 -16.93 9.83 -22.81
C GLY A 164 -17.30 8.57 -22.02
N ASN A 165 -16.40 7.59 -21.88
CA ASN A 165 -16.55 6.41 -21.06
C ASN A 165 -15.72 6.51 -19.77
N LYS A 166 -16.42 6.53 -18.61
CA LYS A 166 -15.83 6.65 -17.27
C LYS A 166 -14.77 5.57 -16.97
N ILE A 167 -14.97 4.35 -17.46
CA ILE A 167 -14.04 3.23 -17.22
C ILE A 167 -12.75 3.43 -18.01
N LEU A 168 -12.88 3.81 -19.28
CA LEU A 168 -11.72 4.01 -20.15
C LEU A 168 -10.90 5.22 -19.71
N SER A 169 -11.56 6.30 -19.32
CA SER A 169 -10.89 7.45 -18.70
C SER A 169 -10.11 7.04 -17.46
N TYR A 170 -10.72 6.28 -16.54
CA TYR A 170 -10.04 5.79 -15.34
C TYR A 170 -8.78 4.97 -15.67
N ILE A 171 -8.87 4.01 -16.59
CA ILE A 171 -7.74 3.16 -16.99
C ILE A 171 -6.61 4.01 -17.60
N VAL A 172 -6.95 4.93 -18.49
CA VAL A 172 -5.98 5.81 -19.15
C VAL A 172 -5.28 6.70 -18.12
N THR A 173 -6.03 7.33 -17.21
CA THR A 173 -5.46 8.19 -16.17
C THR A 173 -4.53 7.42 -15.25
N VAL A 174 -4.88 6.20 -14.85
CA VAL A 174 -4.03 5.35 -14.01
C VAL A 174 -2.73 4.99 -14.72
N ILE A 175 -2.81 4.51 -15.96
CA ILE A 175 -1.63 4.11 -16.75
C ILE A 175 -0.71 5.32 -16.96
N MET A 176 -1.28 6.47 -17.33
CA MET A 176 -0.51 7.69 -17.58
C MET A 176 0.16 8.21 -16.31
N THR A 177 -0.57 8.23 -15.19
CA THR A 177 -0.02 8.64 -13.89
C THR A 177 1.15 7.75 -13.47
N LEU A 178 1.00 6.43 -13.60
CA LEU A 178 2.06 5.48 -13.26
C LEU A 178 3.26 5.60 -14.20
N ALA A 179 3.03 5.72 -15.52
CA ALA A 179 4.11 5.87 -16.49
C ALA A 179 4.93 7.14 -16.23
N CYS A 180 4.27 8.28 -16.03
CA CYS A 180 4.95 9.54 -15.67
C CYS A 180 5.72 9.41 -14.36
N ALA A 181 5.12 8.80 -13.33
CA ALA A 181 5.77 8.61 -12.05
C ALA A 181 7.01 7.71 -12.14
N ILE A 182 6.95 6.62 -12.92
CA ILE A 182 8.07 5.70 -13.11
C ILE A 182 9.22 6.39 -13.87
N ILE A 183 8.92 7.07 -14.98
CA ILE A 183 9.92 7.79 -15.78
C ILE A 183 10.62 8.84 -14.92
N PHE A 184 9.84 9.68 -14.24
CA PHE A 184 10.40 10.72 -13.36
C PHE A 184 11.27 10.13 -12.25
N SER A 185 10.79 9.07 -11.59
CA SER A 185 11.53 8.45 -10.50
C SER A 185 12.84 7.81 -10.97
N CYS A 186 12.87 7.23 -12.18
CA CYS A 186 14.11 6.73 -12.78
C CYS A 186 15.11 7.86 -13.04
N VAL A 187 14.65 8.99 -13.57
CA VAL A 187 15.50 10.16 -13.85
C VAL A 187 16.06 10.74 -12.55
N VAL A 188 15.23 10.93 -11.53
CA VAL A 188 15.67 11.45 -10.22
C VAL A 188 16.70 10.53 -9.60
N LYS A 189 16.48 9.22 -9.64
CA LYS A 189 17.42 8.22 -9.11
C LYS A 189 18.76 8.27 -9.83
N TYR A 190 18.75 8.31 -11.16
CA TYR A 190 19.96 8.44 -11.96
C TYR A 190 20.72 9.74 -11.65
N LEU A 191 20.01 10.86 -11.50
CA LEU A 191 20.61 12.15 -11.14
C LEU A 191 21.23 12.12 -9.73
N LEU A 192 20.53 11.54 -8.75
CA LEU A 192 21.02 11.40 -7.38
C LEU A 192 22.28 10.53 -7.31
N GLU A 193 22.30 9.38 -7.99
CA GLU A 193 23.48 8.51 -8.07
C GLU A 193 24.68 9.25 -8.69
N LYS A 194 24.45 9.99 -9.78
CA LYS A 194 25.49 10.79 -10.44
C LYS A 194 26.01 11.92 -9.57
N MET A 195 25.15 12.59 -8.79
CA MET A 195 25.56 13.64 -7.85
C MET A 195 26.34 13.08 -6.65
N MET A 196 25.96 11.92 -6.14
CA MET A 196 26.66 11.26 -5.04
C MET A 196 28.05 10.76 -5.47
N GLN A 197 28.19 10.22 -6.69
CA GLN A 197 29.48 9.83 -7.25
C GLN A 197 30.42 11.01 -7.49
N LYS A 198 29.90 12.21 -7.74
CA LYS A 198 30.71 13.42 -7.94
C LYS A 198 31.20 14.04 -6.62
N LYS A 199 30.75 13.53 -5.48
CA LYS A 199 31.06 14.04 -4.12
C LYS A 199 32.04 13.13 -3.36
N LEU A 200 32.44 12.01 -3.96
CA LEU A 200 33.41 11.02 -3.49
C LEU A 200 34.69 11.15 -4.33
#